data_AF-A0A2K4XG16-F1
#
_entry.id   AF-A0A2K4XG16-F1
#
_cell.length_a   1.000
_cell.length_b   1.000
_cell.length_c   1.000
_cell.angle_alpha   90.00
_cell.angle_beta   90.00
_cell.angle_gamma   90.00
#
_symmetry.space_group_name_H-M   'P 1'
#
loop_
_entity.id
_entity.type
_entity.pdbx_description
1 polymer ?
#
loop_
_entity_poly.entity_id
_entity_poly.type
_entity_poly.pdbx_seq_one_letter_code
_entity_poly.pdbx_strand_id
1 'polypeptide(L)'
;MKKVNLSSKWIISISLLIICDYVYLIRTNVNEQANAEATAHMHYKINNTKHSKGKLDPKASYSRGVETEKPTYTAILDKALLIKDKELRIKTLSNYLLNWAKEAPYECVHWLDEQYKTPEQALYMSKVIHFLITDNLPVAGRIILNFERLHSDQSIVDDYLSSQVAVSPYDAIEWLKNLDNEKMKQEVKLRLLQNWAKLEPAQLLNYLEVHTEITANNRYLIQQQLAQVLIKKSSQQIQDEFYSYPSSFQPNLAYSVISQWPEHELSDAREWIFTLEGEQSKYFAIKSYIDYTGTSTANMNELIEQIHSPKLRAHLLERLQ
;
A
#
# COMPACT_ATOMS: atom_id res chain seq x y z
N MET A 1 -11.78 -13.41 -66.27
CA MET A 1 -10.56 -12.91 -65.60
C MET A 1 -10.91 -11.69 -64.75
N LYS A 2 -10.90 -11.81 -63.42
CA LYS A 2 -11.16 -10.69 -62.49
C LYS A 2 -9.86 -9.91 -62.26
N LYS A 3 -9.83 -8.63 -62.65
CA LYS A 3 -8.73 -7.70 -62.31
C LYS A 3 -8.78 -7.43 -60.80
N VAL A 4 -7.83 -7.99 -60.07
CA VAL A 4 -7.64 -7.70 -58.64
C VAL A 4 -7.00 -6.32 -58.52
N ASN A 5 -7.70 -5.41 -57.84
CA ASN A 5 -7.29 -4.02 -57.70
C ASN A 5 -6.20 -3.90 -56.61
N LEU A 6 -4.94 -3.95 -57.03
CA LEU A 6 -3.78 -3.93 -56.13
C LEU A 6 -3.60 -2.59 -55.39
N SER A 7 -4.23 -1.51 -55.85
CA SER A 7 -4.00 -0.16 -55.31
C SER A 7 -4.63 0.08 -53.94
N SER A 8 -5.72 -0.60 -53.59
CA SER A 8 -6.40 -0.36 -52.30
C SER A 8 -5.62 -0.91 -51.10
N LYS A 9 -4.82 -1.95 -51.30
CA LYS A 9 -4.01 -2.54 -50.22
C LYS A 9 -2.82 -1.67 -49.83
N TRP A 10 -2.26 -0.91 -50.76
CA TRP A 10 -1.13 -0.01 -50.48
C TRP A 10 -1.54 1.22 -49.68
N ILE A 11 -2.75 1.75 -49.90
CA ILE A 11 -3.25 2.93 -49.19
C ILE A 11 -3.48 2.63 -47.70
N ILE A 12 -3.94 1.42 -47.37
CA ILE A 12 -4.19 0.99 -45.99
C ILE A 12 -2.86 0.85 -45.21
N SER A 13 -1.82 0.26 -45.82
CA SER A 13 -0.52 0.11 -45.14
C SER A 13 0.17 1.44 -44.87
N ILE A 14 0.09 2.41 -45.79
CA ILE A 14 0.70 3.73 -45.58
C ILE A 14 -0.02 4.51 -44.47
N SER A 15 -1.35 4.41 -44.41
CA SER A 15 -2.15 5.08 -43.37
C SER A 15 -1.83 4.54 -41.97
N LEU A 16 -1.57 3.23 -41.85
CA LEU A 16 -1.19 2.58 -40.59
C LEU A 16 0.20 3.01 -40.09
N LEU A 17 1.16 3.19 -41.00
CA LEU A 17 2.51 3.68 -40.64
C LEU A 17 2.48 5.12 -40.11
N ILE A 18 1.70 6.00 -40.75
CA ILE A 18 1.57 7.40 -40.31
C ILE A 18 0.94 7.48 -38.92
N ILE A 19 -0.05 6.64 -38.61
CA ILE A 19 -0.69 6.60 -37.28
C ILE A 19 0.30 6.10 -36.22
N CYS A 20 1.10 5.08 -36.53
CA CYS A 20 2.12 4.57 -35.59
C CYS A 20 3.21 5.60 -35.27
N ASP A 21 3.70 6.33 -36.27
CA ASP A 21 4.71 7.38 -36.06
C ASP A 21 4.14 8.57 -35.27
N TYR A 22 2.88 8.94 -35.50
CA TYR A 22 2.23 10.03 -34.76
C TYR A 22 2.02 9.68 -33.28
N VAL A 23 1.64 8.42 -32.98
CA VAL A 23 1.52 7.93 -31.60
C VAL A 23 2.88 7.85 -30.90
N TYR A 24 3.95 7.50 -31.61
CA TYR A 24 5.31 7.47 -31.07
C TYR A 24 5.82 8.88 -30.72
N LEU A 25 5.56 9.88 -31.57
CA LEU A 25 5.93 11.28 -31.33
C LEU A 25 5.17 11.92 -30.16
N ILE A 26 3.88 11.63 -29.98
CA ILE A 26 3.12 12.13 -28.82
C ILE A 26 3.67 11.53 -27.51
N ARG A 27 4.06 10.25 -27.53
CA ARG A 27 4.54 9.56 -26.32
C ARG A 27 5.91 10.05 -25.85
N THR A 28 6.78 10.49 -26.76
CA THR A 28 8.11 11.02 -26.42
C THR A 28 8.02 12.45 -25.89
N ASN A 29 7.17 13.30 -26.49
CA ASN A 29 7.04 14.70 -26.10
C ASN A 29 6.40 14.89 -24.70
N VAL A 30 5.42 14.05 -24.34
CA VAL A 30 4.77 14.11 -23.00
C VAL A 30 5.72 13.68 -21.87
N ASN A 31 6.65 12.77 -22.15
CA ASN A 31 7.61 12.28 -21.15
C ASN A 31 8.73 13.27 -20.85
N GLU A 32 9.15 14.12 -21.80
CA GLU A 32 10.18 15.14 -21.54
C GLU A 32 9.63 16.31 -20.71
N GLN A 33 8.39 16.73 -20.96
CA GLN A 33 7.79 17.85 -20.24
C GLN A 33 7.36 17.48 -18.81
N ALA A 34 6.87 16.25 -18.58
CA ALA A 34 6.54 15.76 -17.24
C ALA A 34 7.79 15.56 -16.34
N ASN A 35 8.92 15.16 -16.92
CA ASN A 35 10.17 15.01 -16.16
C ASN A 35 10.82 16.35 -15.80
N ALA A 36 10.66 17.39 -16.63
CA ALA A 36 11.14 18.73 -16.32
C ALA A 36 10.36 19.39 -15.15
N GLU A 37 9.04 19.21 -15.10
CA GLU A 37 8.18 19.80 -14.06
C GLU A 37 8.25 19.04 -12.72
N ALA A 38 8.39 17.71 -12.75
CA ALA A 38 8.56 16.91 -11.53
C ALA A 38 9.89 17.19 -10.80
N THR A 39 10.95 17.52 -11.54
CA THR A 39 12.27 17.83 -10.96
C THR A 39 12.30 19.25 -10.34
N ALA A 40 11.50 20.18 -10.86
CA ALA A 40 11.43 21.55 -10.34
C ALA A 40 10.69 21.66 -8.99
N HIS A 41 9.70 20.78 -8.73
CA HIS A 41 8.89 20.85 -7.52
C HIS A 41 9.47 20.12 -6.29
N MET A 42 10.42 19.20 -6.46
CA MET A 42 11.10 18.53 -5.32
C MET A 42 12.22 19.36 -4.69
N HIS A 43 12.69 20.43 -5.33
CA HIS A 43 13.82 21.21 -4.83
C HIS A 43 13.46 22.26 -3.74
N TYR A 44 12.20 22.34 -3.30
CA TYR A 44 11.75 23.33 -2.32
C TYR A 44 11.24 22.70 -1.00
N LYS A 45 12.08 21.95 -0.28
CA LYS A 45 12.06 21.83 1.21
C LYS A 45 13.09 20.81 1.75
N ILE A 46 14.38 20.98 1.44
CA ILE A 46 15.45 20.32 2.21
C ILE A 46 16.55 21.34 2.46
N ASN A 47 16.38 22.18 3.48
CA ASN A 47 17.42 23.04 4.02
C ASN A 47 17.09 23.40 5.47
N ASN A 48 17.46 22.54 6.42
CA ASN A 48 18.16 22.96 7.65
C ASN A 48 18.44 21.77 8.59
N THR A 49 19.61 21.17 8.45
CA THR A 49 20.35 20.58 9.59
C THR A 49 21.84 20.60 9.24
N LYS A 50 22.44 21.79 9.34
CA LYS A 50 23.90 21.93 9.39
C LYS A 50 24.42 21.27 10.67
N HIS A 51 24.84 20.01 10.57
CA HIS A 51 25.71 19.43 11.59
C HIS A 51 27.10 20.07 11.49
N SER A 52 27.47 20.78 12.55
CA SER A 52 28.79 21.36 12.76
C SER A 52 29.86 20.26 12.77
N LYS A 53 30.80 20.30 11.82
CA LYS A 53 32.09 19.61 11.94
C LYS A 53 32.94 20.33 13.00
N GLY A 54 32.82 19.90 14.25
CA GLY A 54 33.76 20.27 15.31
C GLY A 54 35.07 19.49 15.13
N LYS A 55 36.16 20.21 14.85
CA LYS A 55 37.53 19.71 15.01
C LYS A 55 37.78 19.42 16.49
N LEU A 56 38.10 18.16 16.81
CA LEU A 56 38.56 17.75 18.14
C LEU A 56 40.09 17.81 18.17
N ASP A 57 40.63 18.68 19.04
CA ASP A 57 42.05 18.68 19.43
C ASP A 57 42.33 17.52 20.40
N PRO A 58 43.43 16.77 20.25
CA PRO A 58 43.81 15.72 21.18
C PRO A 58 44.87 16.23 22.15
N LYS A 59 44.49 16.48 23.41
CA LYS A 59 45.42 16.46 24.57
C LYS A 59 44.63 16.62 25.88
N ALA A 60 44.19 15.50 26.44
CA ALA A 60 43.85 15.43 27.86
C ALA A 60 44.35 14.10 28.44
N SER A 61 45.13 14.25 29.50
CA SER A 61 45.77 13.21 30.30
C SER A 61 44.72 12.25 30.88
N TYR A 62 44.86 10.96 30.54
CA TYR A 62 44.02 9.88 31.06
C TYR A 62 44.42 9.55 32.51
N SER A 63 43.64 10.03 33.47
CA SER A 63 43.58 9.45 34.80
C SER A 63 42.93 8.07 34.70
N ARG A 64 43.67 7.03 35.06
CA ARG A 64 43.25 5.62 35.12
C ARG A 64 42.20 5.43 36.23
N GLY A 65 40.96 5.84 35.94
CA GLY A 65 39.79 5.48 36.74
C GLY A 65 39.46 4.01 36.51
N VAL A 66 39.20 3.28 37.58
CA VAL A 66 38.66 1.93 37.53
C VAL A 66 37.33 1.99 36.78
N GLU A 67 37.31 1.61 35.51
CA GLU A 67 36.09 1.33 34.77
C GLU A 67 35.40 0.19 35.51
N THR A 68 34.43 0.53 36.35
CA THR A 68 33.43 -0.44 36.76
C THR A 68 32.72 -0.85 35.48
N GLU A 69 33.11 -1.99 34.91
CA GLU A 69 32.44 -2.60 33.76
C GLU A 69 30.95 -2.58 34.05
N LYS A 70 30.21 -1.74 33.32
CA LYS A 70 28.75 -1.77 33.39
C LYS A 70 28.36 -3.21 33.07
N PRO A 71 27.58 -3.89 33.93
CA PRO A 71 27.16 -5.25 33.63
C PRO A 71 26.54 -5.25 32.24
N THR A 72 27.13 -5.99 31.32
CA THR A 72 26.62 -6.09 29.96
C THR A 72 25.22 -6.67 30.01
N TYR A 73 24.31 -6.16 29.17
CA TYR A 73 22.93 -6.67 29.09
C TYR A 73 22.88 -8.21 28.98
N THR A 74 23.87 -8.80 28.31
CA THR A 74 24.09 -10.26 28.23
C THR A 74 24.12 -10.95 29.59
N ALA A 75 24.90 -10.44 30.57
CA ALA A 75 25.01 -11.06 31.90
C ALA A 75 23.70 -11.01 32.70
N ILE A 76 22.86 -9.98 32.47
CA ILE A 76 21.53 -9.87 33.07
C ILE A 76 20.58 -10.89 32.43
N LEU A 77 20.62 -11.01 31.10
CA LEU A 77 19.80 -11.96 30.35
C LEU A 77 20.16 -13.41 30.66
N ASP A 78 21.45 -13.74 30.81
CA ASP A 78 21.91 -15.07 31.20
C ASP A 78 21.35 -15.51 32.56
N LYS A 79 21.31 -14.59 33.53
CA LYS A 79 20.68 -14.85 34.83
C LYS A 79 19.17 -15.03 34.70
N ALA A 80 18.51 -14.21 33.87
CA ALA A 80 17.07 -14.31 33.66
C ALA A 80 16.67 -15.60 32.92
N LEU A 81 17.53 -16.14 32.05
CA LEU A 81 17.31 -17.43 31.38
C LEU A 81 17.26 -18.62 32.36
N LEU A 82 17.88 -18.50 33.54
CA LEU A 82 17.85 -19.53 34.59
C LEU A 82 16.52 -19.59 35.38
N ILE A 83 15.59 -18.65 35.15
CA ILE A 83 14.29 -18.65 35.81
C ILE A 83 13.48 -19.87 35.33
N LYS A 84 13.11 -20.75 36.27
CA LYS A 84 12.35 -21.99 35.98
C LYS A 84 10.90 -21.71 35.59
N ASP A 85 10.28 -20.72 36.24
CA ASP A 85 8.92 -20.32 35.94
C ASP A 85 8.86 -19.61 34.57
N LYS A 86 8.11 -20.20 33.62
CA LYS A 86 8.10 -19.76 32.22
C LYS A 86 7.51 -18.37 32.06
N GLU A 87 6.42 -18.06 32.75
CA GLU A 87 5.74 -16.77 32.62
C GLU A 87 6.58 -15.64 33.20
N LEU A 88 7.14 -15.85 34.39
CA LEU A 88 8.06 -14.92 35.03
C LEU A 88 9.33 -14.72 34.20
N ARG A 89 9.88 -15.79 33.62
CA ARG A 89 11.04 -15.70 32.70
C ARG A 89 10.71 -14.84 31.49
N ILE A 90 9.59 -15.10 30.81
CA ILE A 90 9.16 -14.34 29.63
C ILE A 90 8.99 -12.87 29.96
N LYS A 91 8.31 -12.56 31.07
CA LYS A 91 8.10 -11.18 31.52
C LYS A 91 9.43 -10.48 31.82
N THR A 92 10.30 -11.14 32.57
CA THR A 92 11.59 -10.59 33.00
C THR A 92 12.52 -10.33 31.82
N LEU A 93 12.69 -11.32 30.92
CA LEU A 93 13.49 -11.18 29.71
C LEU A 93 12.92 -10.11 28.78
N SER A 94 11.60 -10.09 28.57
CA SER A 94 10.96 -9.04 27.75
C SER A 94 11.32 -7.65 28.27
N ASN A 95 11.20 -7.40 29.57
CA ASN A 95 11.49 -6.10 30.15
C ASN A 95 12.96 -5.68 29.95
N TYR A 96 13.91 -6.59 30.17
CA TYR A 96 15.33 -6.29 29.95
C TYR A 96 15.66 -6.04 28.48
N LEU A 97 15.07 -6.82 27.57
CA LEU A 97 15.25 -6.65 26.13
C LEU A 97 14.67 -5.33 25.64
N LEU A 98 13.51 -4.89 26.15
CA LEU A 98 12.94 -3.58 25.78
C LEU A 98 13.84 -2.43 26.26
N ASN A 99 14.38 -2.51 27.48
CA ASN A 99 15.35 -1.52 27.96
C ASN A 99 16.64 -1.52 27.12
N TRP A 100 17.14 -2.70 26.77
CA TRP A 100 18.31 -2.82 25.89
C TRP A 100 18.03 -2.23 24.50
N ALA A 101 16.89 -2.58 23.89
CA ALA A 101 16.51 -2.08 22.58
C ALA A 101 16.38 -0.56 22.52
N LYS A 102 15.99 0.08 23.63
CA LYS A 102 15.95 1.54 23.74
C LYS A 102 17.34 2.20 23.66
N GLU A 103 18.35 1.54 24.20
CA GLU A 103 19.72 2.09 24.26
C GLU A 103 20.58 1.66 23.08
N ALA A 104 20.46 0.41 22.65
CA ALA A 104 21.31 -0.24 21.66
C ALA A 104 20.47 -1.25 20.81
N PRO A 105 19.59 -0.75 19.91
CA PRO A 105 18.59 -1.56 19.22
C PRO A 105 19.20 -2.62 18.31
N TYR A 106 20.29 -2.31 17.61
CA TYR A 106 20.94 -3.25 16.69
C TYR A 106 21.62 -4.39 17.47
N GLU A 107 22.31 -4.07 18.55
CA GLU A 107 22.98 -5.03 19.41
C GLU A 107 21.98 -5.97 20.08
N CYS A 108 20.86 -5.44 20.58
CA CYS A 108 19.78 -6.23 21.16
C CYS A 108 19.18 -7.22 20.14
N VAL A 109 18.89 -6.76 18.92
CA VAL A 109 18.31 -7.58 17.87
C VAL A 109 19.32 -8.61 17.35
N HIS A 110 20.59 -8.23 17.18
CA HIS A 110 21.66 -9.15 16.81
C HIS A 110 21.82 -10.27 17.84
N TRP A 111 21.85 -9.92 19.14
CA TRP A 111 21.91 -10.92 20.20
C TRP A 111 20.71 -11.88 20.15
N LEU A 112 19.50 -11.36 19.95
CA LEU A 112 18.30 -12.18 19.76
C LEU A 112 18.39 -13.03 18.48
N ASP A 113 19.09 -12.58 17.45
CA ASP A 113 19.25 -13.33 16.21
C ASP A 113 20.15 -14.55 16.37
N GLU A 114 21.22 -14.42 17.16
CA GLU A 114 22.19 -15.47 17.46
C GLU A 114 21.64 -16.57 18.39
N GLN A 115 20.54 -16.32 19.11
CA GLN A 115 19.97 -17.31 20.03
C GLN A 115 19.33 -18.50 19.28
N TYR A 116 19.27 -19.65 19.96
CA TYR A 116 18.56 -20.82 19.44
C TYR A 116 17.12 -20.49 19.06
N LYS A 117 16.71 -20.94 17.87
CA LYS A 117 15.39 -20.72 17.30
C LYS A 117 14.35 -21.51 18.09
N THR A 118 13.77 -20.88 19.10
CA THR A 118 12.69 -21.43 19.93
C THR A 118 11.44 -20.57 19.77
N PRO A 119 10.23 -21.12 19.99
CA PRO A 119 9.00 -20.31 19.98
C PRO A 119 9.05 -19.14 20.97
N GLU A 120 9.72 -19.32 22.11
CA GLU A 120 9.90 -18.28 23.12
C GLU A 120 10.78 -17.11 22.60
N GLN A 121 11.83 -17.42 21.85
CA GLN A 121 12.70 -16.42 21.24
C GLN A 121 12.03 -15.63 20.10
N ALA A 122 11.16 -16.26 19.32
CA ALA A 122 10.33 -15.56 18.34
C ALA A 122 9.41 -14.53 19.01
N LEU A 123 8.83 -14.84 20.18
CA LEU A 123 8.03 -13.90 20.96
C LEU A 123 8.86 -12.69 21.43
N TYR A 124 10.10 -12.90 21.87
CA TYR A 124 10.99 -11.80 22.27
C TYR A 124 11.36 -10.90 21.11
N MET A 125 11.73 -11.49 19.96
CA MET A 125 12.03 -10.74 18.75
C MET A 125 10.82 -9.91 18.33
N SER A 126 9.64 -10.52 18.26
CA SER A 126 8.40 -9.82 17.93
C SER A 126 8.18 -8.63 18.88
N LYS A 127 8.24 -8.82 20.20
CA LYS A 127 8.07 -7.73 21.18
C LYS A 127 9.06 -6.58 21.00
N VAL A 128 10.34 -6.89 20.77
CA VAL A 128 11.38 -5.87 20.56
C VAL A 128 11.10 -5.09 19.29
N ILE A 129 10.74 -5.75 18.18
CA ILE A 129 10.46 -5.04 16.93
C ILE A 129 9.20 -4.18 17.03
N HIS A 130 8.11 -4.66 17.64
CA HIS A 130 6.90 -3.84 17.83
C HIS A 130 7.17 -2.62 18.72
N PHE A 131 8.00 -2.78 19.76
CA PHE A 131 8.47 -1.65 20.57
C PHE A 131 9.22 -0.63 19.71
N LEU A 132 10.15 -1.07 18.86
CA LEU A 132 10.92 -0.19 17.98
C LEU A 132 10.05 0.47 16.91
N ILE A 133 9.03 -0.21 16.36
CA ILE A 133 8.06 0.39 15.42
C ILE A 133 7.36 1.59 16.08
N THR A 134 7.03 1.47 17.36
CA THR A 134 6.34 2.52 18.13
C THR A 134 7.28 3.63 18.59
N ASP A 135 8.48 3.28 19.07
CA ASP A 135 9.43 4.22 19.70
C ASP A 135 10.35 4.91 18.69
N ASN A 136 10.82 4.18 17.67
CA ASN A 136 11.81 4.67 16.70
C ASN A 136 11.63 3.98 15.33
N LEU A 137 10.58 4.37 14.63
CA LEU A 137 10.17 3.80 13.35
C LEU A 137 11.30 3.72 12.30
N PRO A 138 12.16 4.76 12.08
CA PRO A 138 13.26 4.66 11.13
C PRO A 138 14.31 3.59 11.51
N VAL A 139 14.57 3.37 12.81
CA VAL A 139 15.46 2.30 13.27
C VAL A 139 14.82 0.93 13.04
N ALA A 140 13.53 0.78 13.36
CA ALA A 140 12.80 -0.46 13.10
C ALA A 140 12.85 -0.85 11.61
N GLY A 141 12.63 0.11 10.71
CA GLY A 141 12.69 -0.12 9.27
C GLY A 141 14.05 -0.64 8.80
N ARG A 142 15.15 -0.05 9.27
CA ARG A 142 16.51 -0.52 8.96
C ARG A 142 16.80 -1.90 9.54
N ILE A 143 16.32 -2.18 10.74
CA ILE A 143 16.45 -3.51 11.35
C ILE A 143 15.67 -4.55 10.55
N ILE A 144 14.43 -4.28 10.16
CA ILE A 144 13.65 -5.24 9.38
C ILE A 144 14.38 -5.58 8.08
N LEU A 145 14.94 -4.59 7.36
CA LEU A 145 15.72 -4.82 6.13
C LEU A 145 16.99 -5.67 6.35
N ASN A 146 17.69 -5.45 7.46
CA ASN A 146 18.98 -6.08 7.72
C ASN A 146 18.86 -7.52 8.25
N PHE A 147 17.69 -7.93 8.72
CA PHE A 147 17.48 -9.25 9.33
C PHE A 147 16.45 -10.04 8.53
N GLU A 148 16.92 -10.85 7.58
CA GLU A 148 16.08 -11.60 6.63
C GLU A 148 14.97 -12.44 7.29
N ARG A 149 15.15 -12.91 8.52
CA ARG A 149 14.10 -13.68 9.20
C ARG A 149 12.86 -12.85 9.53
N LEU A 150 13.00 -11.53 9.67
CA LEU A 150 11.88 -10.62 9.97
C LEU A 150 11.00 -10.44 8.75
N HIS A 151 11.55 -10.67 7.56
CA HIS A 151 10.83 -10.62 6.30
C HIS A 151 9.72 -11.67 6.18
N SER A 152 9.87 -12.82 6.85
CA SER A 152 8.86 -13.88 6.84
C SER A 152 7.83 -13.75 7.98
N ASP A 153 8.05 -12.86 8.93
CA ASP A 153 7.06 -12.53 9.96
C ASP A 153 6.08 -11.49 9.41
N GLN A 154 4.94 -12.00 8.97
CA GLN A 154 3.91 -11.20 8.35
C GLN A 154 3.39 -10.07 9.25
N SER A 155 3.25 -10.35 10.55
CA SER A 155 2.71 -9.40 11.51
C SER A 155 3.65 -8.20 11.67
N ILE A 156 4.96 -8.47 11.78
CA ILE A 156 5.97 -7.42 11.92
C ILE A 156 5.99 -6.50 10.68
N VAL A 157 5.95 -7.09 9.49
CA VAL A 157 5.96 -6.32 8.24
C VAL A 157 4.69 -5.47 8.12
N ASP A 158 3.51 -6.03 8.43
CA ASP A 158 2.24 -5.31 8.34
C ASP A 158 2.14 -4.17 9.37
N ASP A 159 2.64 -4.37 10.59
CA ASP A 159 2.65 -3.35 11.63
C ASP A 159 3.62 -2.21 11.30
N TYR A 160 4.81 -2.55 10.78
CA TYR A 160 5.76 -1.55 10.29
C TYR A 160 5.17 -0.75 9.12
N LEU A 161 4.60 -1.42 8.12
CA LEU A 161 3.99 -0.74 6.97
C LEU A 161 2.83 0.15 7.38
N SER A 162 1.96 -0.31 8.29
CA SER A 162 0.83 0.49 8.78
C SER A 162 1.32 1.76 9.48
N SER A 163 2.36 1.64 10.32
CA SER A 163 2.97 2.77 11.01
C SER A 163 3.68 3.72 10.04
N GLN A 164 4.42 3.17 9.07
CA GLN A 164 5.16 3.97 8.08
C GLN A 164 4.21 4.70 7.12
N VAL A 165 3.15 4.07 6.65
CA VAL A 165 2.14 4.71 5.79
C VAL A 165 1.43 5.84 6.54
N ALA A 166 1.14 5.68 7.84
CA ALA A 166 0.55 6.74 8.65
C ALA A 166 1.47 7.96 8.82
N VAL A 167 2.80 7.80 8.70
CA VAL A 167 3.78 8.88 8.78
C VAL A 167 4.10 9.46 7.39
N SER A 168 4.52 8.60 6.45
CA SER A 168 4.84 8.95 5.07
C SER A 168 4.72 7.69 4.19
N PRO A 169 3.68 7.57 3.34
CA PRO A 169 3.55 6.45 2.42
C PRO A 169 4.65 6.43 1.35
N TYR A 170 5.23 7.58 1.01
CA TYR A 170 6.33 7.66 0.06
C TYR A 170 7.64 7.10 0.65
N ASP A 171 7.91 7.33 1.93
CA ASP A 171 9.05 6.74 2.63
C ASP A 171 8.87 5.21 2.73
N ALA A 172 7.64 4.71 2.89
CA ALA A 172 7.34 3.29 2.84
C ALA A 172 7.68 2.69 1.46
N ILE A 173 7.41 3.43 0.37
CA ILE A 173 7.79 3.03 -0.99
C ILE A 173 9.31 3.05 -1.18
N GLU A 174 10.01 4.03 -0.62
CA GLU A 174 11.48 4.06 -0.65
C GLU A 174 12.06 2.87 0.12
N TRP A 175 11.54 2.58 1.32
CA TRP A 175 11.92 1.44 2.12
C TRP A 175 11.79 0.12 1.34
N LEU A 176 10.69 -0.08 0.61
CA LEU A 176 10.48 -1.25 -0.26
C LEU A 176 11.57 -1.44 -1.33
N LYS A 177 12.16 -0.35 -1.85
CA LYS A 177 13.20 -0.43 -2.89
C LYS A 177 14.47 -1.10 -2.36
N ASN A 178 14.70 -1.05 -1.04
CA ASN A 178 15.86 -1.62 -0.37
C ASN A 178 15.69 -3.12 -0.02
N LEU A 179 14.56 -3.75 -0.35
CA LEU A 179 14.41 -5.20 -0.23
C LEU A 179 15.13 -5.91 -1.40
N ASP A 180 15.99 -6.87 -1.10
CA ASP A 180 16.76 -7.59 -2.12
C ASP A 180 15.93 -8.65 -2.87
N ASN A 181 14.95 -9.26 -2.19
CA ASN A 181 14.13 -10.32 -2.77
C ASN A 181 12.96 -9.74 -3.59
N GLU A 182 13.02 -9.85 -4.93
CA GLU A 182 11.99 -9.31 -5.82
C GLU A 182 10.59 -9.90 -5.60
N LYS A 183 10.48 -11.20 -5.34
CA LYS A 183 9.17 -11.83 -5.08
C LYS A 183 8.53 -11.22 -3.82
N MET A 184 9.30 -11.16 -2.74
CA MET A 184 8.87 -10.55 -1.50
C MET A 184 8.54 -9.07 -1.70
N LYS A 185 9.36 -8.32 -2.44
CA LYS A 185 9.12 -6.90 -2.75
C LYS A 185 7.76 -6.69 -3.40
N GLN A 186 7.34 -7.54 -4.34
CA GLN A 186 6.00 -7.45 -4.94
C GLN A 186 4.87 -7.73 -3.95
N GLU A 187 5.03 -8.75 -3.10
CA GLU A 187 4.05 -9.11 -2.07
C GLU A 187 3.88 -7.98 -1.03
N VAL A 188 5.00 -7.42 -0.55
CA VAL A 188 5.00 -6.31 0.42
C VAL A 188 4.53 -5.01 -0.24
N LYS A 189 4.82 -4.77 -1.53
CA LYS A 189 4.27 -3.64 -2.30
C LYS A 189 2.75 -3.67 -2.33
N LEU A 190 2.14 -4.82 -2.61
CA LEU A 190 0.67 -4.93 -2.61
C LEU A 190 0.10 -4.60 -1.23
N ARG A 191 0.70 -5.12 -0.15
CA ARG A 191 0.26 -4.87 1.23
C ARG A 191 0.40 -3.41 1.65
N LEU A 192 1.51 -2.77 1.28
CA LEU A 192 1.69 -1.34 1.47
C LEU A 192 0.52 -0.58 0.84
N LEU A 193 0.23 -0.84 -0.44
CA LEU A 193 -0.85 -0.15 -1.15
C LEU A 193 -2.22 -0.44 -0.52
N GLN A 194 -2.47 -1.67 -0.03
CA GLN A 194 -3.70 -2.01 0.70
C GLN A 194 -3.82 -1.27 2.03
N ASN A 195 -2.72 -1.12 2.79
CA ASN A 195 -2.72 -0.35 4.04
C ASN A 195 -2.86 1.17 3.76
N TRP A 196 -2.24 1.66 2.70
CA TRP A 196 -2.42 3.04 2.24
C TRP A 196 -3.89 3.31 1.86
N ALA A 197 -4.57 2.36 1.23
CA ALA A 197 -5.98 2.48 0.89
C ALA A 197 -6.88 2.64 2.13
N LYS A 198 -6.49 2.04 3.26
CA LYS A 198 -7.25 2.14 4.51
C LYS A 198 -7.05 3.47 5.23
N LEU A 199 -5.86 4.07 5.10
CA LEU A 199 -5.48 5.26 5.85
C LEU A 199 -5.71 6.57 5.06
N GLU A 200 -5.26 6.62 3.80
CA GLU A 200 -5.26 7.82 2.97
C GLU A 200 -5.72 7.49 1.54
N PRO A 201 -7.00 7.12 1.35
CA PRO A 201 -7.51 6.57 0.10
C PRO A 201 -7.38 7.53 -1.09
N ALA A 202 -7.67 8.83 -0.90
CA ALA A 202 -7.56 9.83 -1.96
C ALA A 202 -6.11 9.98 -2.46
N GLN A 203 -5.16 10.02 -1.52
CA GLN A 203 -3.74 10.13 -1.84
C GLN A 203 -3.24 8.91 -2.61
N LEU A 204 -3.65 7.70 -2.20
CA LEU A 204 -3.32 6.47 -2.91
C LEU A 204 -3.87 6.48 -4.34
N LEU A 205 -5.13 6.88 -4.54
CA LEU A 205 -5.72 6.89 -5.89
C LEU A 205 -5.01 7.87 -6.82
N ASN A 206 -4.63 9.05 -6.32
CA ASN A 206 -3.79 9.99 -7.07
C ASN A 206 -2.43 9.36 -7.41
N TYR A 207 -1.81 8.64 -6.47
CA TYR A 207 -0.58 7.89 -6.74
C TYR A 207 -0.79 6.83 -7.85
N LEU A 208 -1.88 6.07 -7.79
CA LEU A 208 -2.21 5.06 -8.80
C LEU A 208 -2.50 5.68 -10.18
N GLU A 209 -2.98 6.92 -10.27
CA GLU A 209 -3.27 7.56 -11.55
C GLU A 209 -2.00 7.71 -12.40
N VAL A 210 -0.88 8.09 -11.78
CA VAL A 210 0.39 8.31 -12.50
C VAL A 210 1.26 7.05 -12.58
N HIS A 211 1.08 6.07 -11.70
CA HIS A 211 1.91 4.84 -11.63
C HIS A 211 1.30 3.65 -12.40
N THR A 212 1.22 3.80 -13.72
CA THR A 212 0.62 2.79 -14.64
C THR A 212 1.31 1.43 -14.64
N GLU A 213 2.51 1.30 -14.08
CA GLU A 213 3.22 0.02 -13.94
C GLU A 213 2.57 -0.94 -12.92
N ILE A 214 1.66 -0.44 -12.08
CA ILE A 214 0.86 -1.28 -11.18
C ILE A 214 -0.19 -2.03 -12.01
N THR A 215 -0.11 -3.36 -11.95
CA THR A 215 -0.96 -4.27 -12.74
C THR A 215 -2.45 -4.04 -12.49
N ALA A 216 -3.28 -4.29 -13.51
CA ALA A 216 -4.73 -4.17 -13.41
C ALA A 216 -5.31 -5.02 -12.27
N ASN A 217 -4.77 -6.23 -12.05
CA ASN A 217 -5.19 -7.10 -10.94
C ASN A 217 -4.92 -6.46 -9.57
N ASN A 218 -3.74 -5.87 -9.36
CA ASN A 218 -3.42 -5.22 -8.09
C ASN A 218 -4.28 -3.97 -7.86
N ARG A 219 -4.54 -3.18 -8.92
CA ARG A 219 -5.47 -2.04 -8.86
C ARG A 219 -6.87 -2.48 -8.44
N TYR A 220 -7.37 -3.57 -9.02
CA TYR A 220 -8.65 -4.14 -8.64
C TYR A 220 -8.69 -4.56 -7.16
N LEU A 221 -7.65 -5.25 -6.67
CA LEU A 221 -7.56 -5.63 -5.24
C LEU A 221 -7.54 -4.41 -4.31
N ILE A 222 -6.87 -3.33 -4.71
CA ILE A 222 -6.87 -2.06 -3.96
C ILE A 222 -8.26 -1.43 -3.96
N GLN A 223 -8.95 -1.41 -5.11
CA GLN A 223 -10.32 -0.89 -5.20
C GLN A 223 -11.31 -1.69 -4.34
N GLN A 224 -11.16 -3.01 -4.26
CA GLN A 224 -11.93 -3.85 -3.36
C GLN A 224 -11.66 -3.49 -1.89
N GLN A 225 -10.41 -3.23 -1.53
CA GLN A 225 -10.06 -2.77 -0.19
C GLN A 225 -10.64 -1.37 0.14
N LEU A 226 -10.68 -0.46 -0.85
CA LEU A 226 -11.30 0.86 -0.70
C LEU A 226 -12.81 0.75 -0.53
N ALA A 227 -13.47 -0.10 -1.31
CA ALA A 227 -14.89 -0.38 -1.17
C ALA A 227 -15.23 -0.85 0.25
N GLN A 228 -14.43 -1.75 0.82
CA GLN A 228 -14.58 -2.23 2.20
C GLN A 228 -14.45 -1.12 3.27
N VAL A 229 -13.71 -0.04 2.98
CA VAL A 229 -13.62 1.13 3.86
C VAL A 229 -14.84 2.03 3.70
N LEU A 230 -15.30 2.22 2.46
CA LEU A 230 -16.45 3.06 2.14
C LEU A 230 -17.75 2.51 2.73
N ILE A 231 -18.04 1.22 2.55
CA ILE A 231 -19.32 0.61 2.99
C ILE A 231 -19.53 0.65 4.52
N LYS A 232 -18.48 0.97 5.30
CA LYS A 232 -18.59 1.18 6.76
C LYS A 232 -19.12 2.58 7.13
N LYS A 233 -19.33 3.44 6.14
CA LYS A 233 -19.81 4.82 6.28
C LYS A 233 -21.29 4.89 5.88
N SER A 234 -21.96 5.98 6.25
CA SER A 234 -23.33 6.23 5.80
C SER A 234 -23.39 6.47 4.27
N SER A 235 -24.54 6.21 3.64
CA SER A 235 -24.72 6.39 2.19
C SER A 235 -24.32 7.80 1.70
N GLN A 236 -24.62 8.85 2.48
CA GLN A 236 -24.20 10.22 2.16
C GLN A 236 -22.68 10.38 2.19
N GLN A 237 -22.02 9.85 3.23
CA GLN A 237 -20.57 9.89 3.34
C GLN A 237 -19.89 9.08 2.22
N ILE A 238 -20.48 7.94 1.82
CA ILE A 238 -20.00 7.17 0.66
C ILE A 238 -20.07 8.05 -0.59
N GLN A 239 -21.20 8.75 -0.80
CA GLN A 239 -21.39 9.61 -1.98
C GLN A 239 -20.36 10.75 -2.02
N ASP A 240 -20.24 11.51 -0.92
CA ASP A 240 -19.32 12.65 -0.83
C ASP A 240 -17.87 12.21 -1.09
N GLU A 241 -17.47 11.10 -0.47
CA GLU A 241 -16.11 10.57 -0.59
C GLU A 241 -15.84 9.93 -1.96
N PHE A 242 -16.82 9.23 -2.53
CA PHE A 242 -16.71 8.61 -3.86
C PHE A 242 -16.39 9.64 -4.94
N TYR A 243 -17.02 10.82 -4.91
CA TYR A 243 -16.75 11.88 -5.88
C TYR A 243 -15.48 12.68 -5.59
N SER A 244 -14.93 12.57 -4.39
CA SER A 244 -13.61 13.14 -4.09
C SER A 244 -12.46 12.39 -4.79
N TYR A 245 -12.71 11.17 -5.27
CA TYR A 245 -11.73 10.33 -5.93
C TYR A 245 -11.61 10.60 -7.44
N PRO A 246 -10.43 10.35 -8.05
CA PRO A 246 -10.23 10.57 -9.47
C PRO A 246 -11.25 9.79 -10.32
N SER A 247 -11.84 10.47 -11.30
CA SER A 247 -12.95 9.95 -12.12
C SER A 247 -12.59 8.68 -12.89
N SER A 248 -11.30 8.46 -13.18
CA SER A 248 -10.76 7.25 -13.82
C SER A 248 -10.96 5.98 -12.97
N PHE A 249 -11.07 6.10 -11.64
CA PHE A 249 -11.28 4.96 -10.73
C PHE A 249 -12.75 4.75 -10.36
N GLN A 250 -13.60 5.77 -10.51
CA GLN A 250 -14.98 5.76 -10.06
C GLN A 250 -15.81 4.58 -10.63
N PRO A 251 -15.73 4.21 -11.92
CA PRO A 251 -16.56 3.10 -12.44
C PRO A 251 -16.27 1.76 -11.77
N ASN A 252 -14.99 1.37 -11.68
CA ASN A 252 -14.60 0.11 -11.04
C ASN A 252 -14.79 0.15 -9.52
N LEU A 253 -14.63 1.33 -8.90
CA LEU A 253 -14.93 1.50 -7.48
C LEU A 253 -16.43 1.36 -7.20
N ALA A 254 -17.30 1.90 -8.06
CA ALA A 254 -18.75 1.77 -7.93
C ALA A 254 -19.20 0.31 -8.02
N TYR A 255 -18.62 -0.45 -8.96
CA TYR A 255 -18.78 -1.90 -9.00
C TYR A 255 -18.35 -2.54 -7.67
N SER A 256 -17.16 -2.18 -7.18
CA SER A 256 -16.59 -2.79 -5.96
C SER A 256 -17.45 -2.48 -4.73
N VAL A 257 -17.95 -1.26 -4.58
CA VAL A 257 -18.83 -0.84 -3.47
C VAL A 257 -20.11 -1.69 -3.44
N ILE A 258 -20.79 -1.85 -4.58
CA ILE A 258 -22.00 -2.68 -4.65
C ILE A 258 -21.70 -4.15 -4.39
N SER A 259 -20.61 -4.68 -4.95
CA SER A 259 -20.24 -6.10 -4.75
C SER A 259 -19.93 -6.47 -3.29
N GLN A 260 -19.67 -5.46 -2.45
CA GLN A 260 -19.35 -5.63 -1.04
C GLN A 260 -20.47 -5.12 -0.10
N TRP A 261 -21.57 -4.61 -0.65
CA TRP A 261 -22.69 -4.13 0.15
C TRP A 261 -23.31 -5.29 0.95
N PRO A 262 -23.69 -5.11 2.22
CA PRO A 262 -24.31 -6.19 3.00
C PRO A 262 -25.64 -6.68 2.39
N GLU A 263 -25.86 -8.00 2.34
CA GLU A 263 -27.07 -8.61 1.74
C GLU A 263 -28.39 -8.10 2.36
N HIS A 264 -28.37 -7.73 3.64
CA HIS A 264 -29.55 -7.24 4.36
C HIS A 264 -29.81 -5.74 4.15
N GLU A 265 -28.93 -5.04 3.44
CA GLU A 265 -28.98 -3.60 3.18
C GLU A 265 -29.10 -3.29 1.67
N LEU A 266 -29.65 -4.23 0.88
CA LEU A 266 -29.79 -4.07 -0.57
C LEU A 266 -30.71 -2.90 -0.97
N SER A 267 -31.64 -2.50 -0.12
CA SER A 267 -32.43 -1.27 -0.31
C SER A 267 -31.52 -0.04 -0.40
N ASP A 268 -30.55 0.05 0.51
CA ASP A 268 -29.68 1.22 0.66
C ASP A 268 -28.66 1.25 -0.48
N ALA A 269 -28.18 0.08 -0.90
CA ALA A 269 -27.38 -0.07 -2.11
C ALA A 269 -28.11 0.46 -3.34
N ARG A 270 -29.39 0.10 -3.48
CA ARG A 270 -30.24 0.55 -4.59
C ARG A 270 -30.47 2.06 -4.55
N GLU A 271 -30.78 2.61 -3.39
CA GLU A 271 -30.93 4.06 -3.21
C GLU A 271 -29.63 4.79 -3.60
N TRP A 272 -28.48 4.30 -3.14
CA TRP A 272 -27.18 4.86 -3.50
C TRP A 272 -26.95 4.84 -5.03
N ILE A 273 -27.29 3.74 -5.73
CA ILE A 273 -27.22 3.67 -7.21
C ILE A 273 -28.04 4.78 -7.88
N PHE A 274 -29.24 5.11 -7.36
CA PHE A 274 -30.05 6.19 -7.90
C PHE A 274 -29.39 7.56 -7.74
N THR A 275 -28.64 7.77 -6.65
CA THR A 275 -27.89 9.00 -6.39
C THR A 275 -26.59 9.12 -7.21
N LEU A 276 -26.16 8.05 -7.89
CA LEU A 276 -24.95 8.10 -8.69
C LEU A 276 -25.09 9.05 -9.90
N GLU A 277 -24.09 9.88 -10.08
CA GLU A 277 -23.83 10.72 -11.24
C GLU A 277 -22.77 10.05 -12.10
N GLY A 278 -22.72 10.43 -13.37
CA GLY A 278 -21.82 9.82 -14.34
C GLY A 278 -22.34 8.48 -14.86
N GLU A 279 -22.41 8.38 -16.18
CA GLU A 279 -23.02 7.23 -16.85
C GLU A 279 -22.24 5.93 -16.63
N GLN A 280 -20.89 5.99 -16.62
CA GLN A 280 -20.05 4.82 -16.41
C GLN A 280 -20.16 4.29 -14.98
N SER A 281 -20.05 5.16 -13.97
CA SER A 281 -20.18 4.77 -12.56
C SER A 281 -21.52 4.12 -12.28
N LYS A 282 -22.62 4.73 -12.76
CA LYS A 282 -23.97 4.15 -12.64
C LYS A 282 -24.08 2.81 -13.36
N TYR A 283 -23.55 2.68 -14.58
CA TYR A 283 -23.56 1.42 -15.33
C TYR A 283 -22.86 0.29 -14.56
N PHE A 284 -21.66 0.55 -14.04
CA PHE A 284 -20.89 -0.45 -13.29
C PHE A 284 -21.54 -0.82 -11.96
N ALA A 285 -22.16 0.14 -11.26
CA ALA A 285 -22.91 -0.12 -10.04
C ALA A 285 -24.14 -1.01 -10.31
N ILE A 286 -24.95 -0.68 -11.33
CA ILE A 286 -26.10 -1.51 -11.73
C ILE A 286 -25.65 -2.90 -12.17
N LYS A 287 -24.59 -2.98 -12.98
CA LYS A 287 -24.01 -4.26 -13.40
C LYS A 287 -23.64 -5.11 -12.17
N SER A 288 -22.95 -4.53 -11.19
CA SER A 288 -22.61 -5.25 -9.97
C SER A 288 -23.84 -5.66 -9.17
N TYR A 289 -24.87 -4.82 -9.13
CA TYR A 289 -26.11 -5.13 -8.42
C TYR A 289 -26.80 -6.35 -9.04
N ILE A 290 -26.90 -6.39 -10.38
CA ILE A 290 -27.42 -7.54 -11.12
C ILE A 290 -26.56 -8.79 -10.87
N ASP A 291 -25.24 -8.66 -10.99
CA ASP A 291 -24.31 -9.77 -10.76
C ASP A 291 -24.42 -10.33 -9.32
N TYR A 292 -24.75 -9.46 -8.35
CA TYR A 292 -24.89 -9.81 -6.93
C TYR A 292 -26.27 -10.41 -6.59
N THR A 293 -27.37 -9.80 -7.05
CA THR A 293 -28.73 -10.25 -6.70
C THR A 293 -29.30 -11.30 -7.65
N GLY A 294 -28.68 -11.50 -8.81
CA GLY A 294 -29.24 -12.28 -9.91
C GLY A 294 -30.38 -11.55 -10.64
N THR A 295 -31.06 -12.28 -11.53
CA THR A 295 -32.09 -11.74 -12.44
C THR A 295 -33.51 -11.69 -11.85
N SER A 296 -33.70 -12.24 -10.65
CA SER A 296 -35.03 -12.43 -10.03
C SER A 296 -35.52 -11.24 -9.21
N THR A 297 -34.73 -10.17 -9.09
CA THR A 297 -35.11 -9.01 -8.29
C THR A 297 -36.12 -8.14 -9.04
N ALA A 298 -37.24 -7.86 -8.37
CA ALA A 298 -38.21 -6.89 -8.85
C ALA A 298 -37.53 -5.53 -9.06
N ASN A 299 -37.94 -4.82 -10.11
CA ASN A 299 -37.53 -3.45 -10.43
C ASN A 299 -36.10 -3.26 -11.01
N MET A 300 -35.44 -4.30 -11.57
CA MET A 300 -34.17 -4.09 -12.30
C MET A 300 -34.31 -3.18 -13.52
N ASN A 301 -35.44 -3.25 -14.22
CA ASN A 301 -35.72 -2.37 -15.35
C ASN A 301 -35.69 -0.89 -14.94
N GLU A 302 -36.18 -0.55 -13.76
CA GLU A 302 -36.20 0.83 -13.24
C GLU A 302 -34.78 1.39 -13.05
N LEU A 303 -33.86 0.56 -12.53
CA LEU A 303 -32.44 0.93 -12.43
C LEU A 303 -31.81 1.09 -13.81
N ILE A 304 -32.04 0.14 -14.71
CA ILE A 304 -31.49 0.13 -16.06
C ILE A 304 -31.97 1.35 -16.88
N GLU A 305 -33.21 1.80 -16.67
CA GLU A 305 -33.77 2.98 -17.33
C GLU A 305 -33.05 4.29 -16.96
N GLN A 306 -32.34 4.33 -15.82
CA GLN A 306 -31.51 5.47 -15.40
C GLN A 306 -30.25 5.66 -16.28
N ILE A 307 -29.90 4.68 -17.13
CA ILE A 307 -28.77 4.77 -18.05
C ILE A 307 -29.23 5.38 -19.37
N HIS A 308 -28.69 6.55 -19.72
CA HIS A 308 -29.09 7.31 -20.92
C HIS A 308 -28.61 6.65 -22.22
N SER A 309 -27.42 6.06 -22.23
CA SER A 309 -26.80 5.40 -23.37
C SER A 309 -27.57 4.13 -23.74
N PRO A 310 -28.20 4.08 -24.93
CA PRO A 310 -28.93 2.91 -25.38
C PRO A 310 -28.04 1.66 -25.46
N LYS A 311 -26.75 1.84 -25.77
CA LYS A 311 -25.78 0.75 -25.86
C LYS A 311 -25.53 0.11 -24.50
N LEU A 312 -25.25 0.91 -23.47
CA LEU A 312 -25.01 0.39 -22.12
C LEU A 312 -26.29 -0.24 -21.53
N ARG A 313 -27.44 0.39 -21.79
CA ARG A 313 -28.75 -0.15 -21.42
C ARG A 313 -29.00 -1.52 -22.04
N ALA A 314 -28.76 -1.67 -23.34
CA ALA A 314 -28.91 -2.96 -24.03
C ALA A 314 -28.01 -4.04 -23.44
N HIS A 315 -26.76 -3.71 -23.08
CA HIS A 315 -25.86 -4.65 -22.40
C HIS A 315 -26.38 -5.09 -21.02
N LEU A 316 -26.98 -4.20 -20.24
CA LEU A 316 -27.58 -4.58 -18.95
C LEU A 316 -28.82 -5.46 -19.14
N LEU A 317 -29.66 -5.16 -20.13
CA LEU A 317 -30.84 -5.96 -20.46
C LEU A 317 -30.47 -7.37 -20.95
N GLU A 318 -29.41 -7.50 -21.75
CA GLU A 318 -28.89 -8.81 -22.19
C GLU A 318 -28.44 -9.67 -21.00
N ARG A 319 -27.87 -9.06 -19.95
CA ARG A 319 -27.48 -9.78 -18.72
C ARG A 319 -28.65 -10.30 -17.90
N LEU A 320 -29.88 -9.83 -18.15
CA LEU A 320 -31.08 -10.31 -17.46
C LEU A 320 -31.69 -11.56 -18.11
N GLN A 321 -31.23 -11.95 -19.31
CA GLN A 321 -31.74 -13.08 -20.09
C GLN A 321 -31.01 -14.39 -19.73
#